data_AF-A0A2N0QIE2-F1
#
_entry.id   AF-A0A2N0QIE2-F1
#
_cell.length_a   1.000
_cell.length_b   1.000
_cell.length_c   1.000
_cell.angle_alpha   90.00
_cell.angle_beta   90.00
_cell.angle_gamma   90.00
#
_symmetry.space_group_name_H-M   'P 1'
#
loop_
_entity.id
_entity.type
_entity.pdbx_description
1 polymer ?
#
loop_
_entity_poly.entity_id
_entity_poly.type
_entity_poly.pdbx_seq_one_letter_code
_entity_poly.pdbx_strand_id
1 'polypeptide(L)'
;YGGFNEAIIKDAAQKLRDGGTYSVHNPEFLTGANISVTLTKDFMAAVENDEDYELRFPDVANYTPEEMAIYNEKWHEVGDVREWEKMGYRVRTYRKIRARELWNLINVCATYAAEPGIFFIDNANDMTNARAYGQKVVATNPCREQPLAPFSVCNLAAVNLAQFAIKEQKAIDYEALKETVRVGVRMQDNVIDATPYFLEQNRKQALGERRVGLG
;
A
#
# COMPACT_ATOMS: atom_id res chain seq x y z
N TYR A 1 -8.25 12.92 31.44
CA TYR A 1 -9.14 11.90 32.02
C TYR A 1 -9.54 10.95 30.91
N GLY A 2 -8.86 9.80 30.82
CA GLY A 2 -9.08 8.81 29.75
C GLY A 2 -10.42 8.11 29.94
N GLY A 3 -11.26 8.17 28.92
CA GLY A 3 -12.69 7.86 28.93
C GLY A 3 -13.06 6.37 28.97
N PHE A 4 -12.41 5.57 29.81
CA PHE A 4 -12.81 4.18 30.02
C PHE A 4 -13.26 4.00 31.47
N ASN A 5 -14.56 3.79 31.66
CA ASN A 5 -15.12 3.47 32.96
C ASN A 5 -14.79 2.02 33.36
N GLU A 6 -14.97 1.68 34.64
CA GLU A 6 -14.68 0.34 35.16
C GLU A 6 -15.42 -0.78 34.41
N ALA A 7 -16.62 -0.50 33.90
CA ALA A 7 -17.40 -1.46 33.14
C ALA A 7 -16.69 -1.86 31.84
N ILE A 8 -16.12 -0.89 31.12
CA ILE A 8 -15.35 -1.14 29.88
C ILE A 8 -14.08 -1.93 30.17
N ILE A 9 -13.36 -1.58 31.25
CA ILE A 9 -12.14 -2.32 31.67
C ILE A 9 -12.48 -3.77 32.03
N LYS A 10 -13.58 -4.00 32.75
CA LYS A 10 -14.02 -5.32 33.18
C LYS A 10 -14.47 -6.19 32.00
N ASP A 11 -15.21 -5.61 31.06
CA ASP A 11 -15.63 -6.28 29.81
C ASP A 11 -14.43 -6.68 28.95
N ALA A 12 -13.46 -5.76 28.76
CA ALA A 12 -12.23 -6.05 28.02
C ALA A 12 -11.41 -7.18 28.68
N ALA A 13 -11.26 -7.16 30.00
CA ALA A 13 -10.56 -8.20 30.75
C ALA A 13 -11.28 -9.56 30.68
N GLN A 14 -12.61 -9.55 30.62
CA GLN A 14 -13.40 -10.77 30.47
C GLN A 14 -13.28 -11.34 29.05
N LYS A 15 -13.40 -10.50 28.01
CA LYS A 15 -13.18 -10.91 26.62
C LYS A 15 -11.76 -11.46 26.37
N LEU A 16 -10.75 -10.91 27.04
CA LEU A 16 -9.38 -11.46 27.02
C LEU A 16 -9.29 -12.86 27.64
N ARG A 17 -9.97 -13.09 28.77
CA ARG A 17 -9.97 -14.39 29.47
C ARG A 17 -10.76 -15.45 28.71
N ASP A 18 -11.90 -15.07 28.16
CA ASP A 18 -12.87 -15.99 27.56
C ASP A 18 -12.53 -16.31 26.08
N GLY A 19 -11.41 -15.79 25.56
CA GLY A 19 -10.99 -15.99 24.16
C GLY A 19 -11.94 -15.30 23.18
N GLY A 20 -12.14 -14.00 23.39
CA GLY A 20 -13.18 -13.17 22.78
C GLY A 20 -13.53 -13.53 21.33
N THR A 21 -14.82 -13.70 21.07
CA THR A 21 -15.34 -13.86 19.72
C THR A 21 -15.56 -12.48 19.11
N TYR A 22 -14.89 -12.20 18.00
CA TYR A 22 -15.21 -11.03 17.18
C TYR A 22 -16.45 -11.38 16.35
N SER A 23 -17.56 -10.69 16.59
CA SER A 23 -18.70 -10.68 15.67
C SER A 23 -18.56 -9.49 14.72
N VAL A 24 -18.70 -9.74 13.42
CA VAL A 24 -18.68 -8.67 12.42
C VAL A 24 -19.96 -7.86 12.56
N HIS A 25 -19.83 -6.60 13.01
CA HIS A 25 -20.95 -5.67 13.07
C HIS A 25 -21.20 -5.10 11.67
N ASN A 26 -22.31 -5.51 11.05
CA ASN A 26 -22.71 -5.19 9.68
C ASN A 26 -21.77 -5.79 8.60
N PRO A 27 -21.89 -7.10 8.31
CA PRO A 27 -20.97 -7.80 7.40
C PRO A 27 -20.97 -7.28 5.96
N GLU A 28 -22.02 -6.57 5.57
CA GLU A 28 -22.17 -5.97 4.24
C GLU A 28 -21.54 -4.57 4.13
N PHE A 29 -21.01 -4.01 5.23
CA PHE A 29 -20.52 -2.64 5.26
C PHE A 29 -19.18 -2.52 5.99
N LEU A 30 -18.15 -2.08 5.24
CA LEU A 30 -16.83 -1.82 5.78
C LEU A 30 -16.71 -0.34 6.18
N THR A 31 -16.55 -0.05 7.47
CA THR A 31 -16.29 1.30 7.99
C THR A 31 -14.90 1.41 8.57
N GLY A 32 -14.34 2.62 8.57
CA GLY A 32 -13.04 2.90 9.18
C GLY A 32 -11.84 2.37 8.38
N ALA A 33 -12.04 1.96 7.13
CA ALA A 33 -10.99 1.60 6.20
C ALA A 33 -10.98 2.57 5.03
N ASN A 34 -9.77 2.97 4.59
CA ASN A 34 -9.61 3.69 3.34
C ASN A 34 -9.52 2.71 2.17
N ILE A 35 -10.14 3.07 1.04
CA ILE A 35 -10.13 2.26 -0.17
C ILE A 35 -9.21 2.89 -1.21
N SER A 36 -8.41 2.05 -1.87
CA SER A 36 -7.67 2.44 -3.08
C SER A 36 -7.82 1.39 -4.16
N VAL A 37 -7.71 1.83 -5.40
CA VAL A 37 -7.71 0.96 -6.59
C VAL A 37 -6.35 1.05 -7.27
N THR A 38 -5.80 -0.14 -7.52
CA THR A 38 -4.55 -0.30 -8.24
C THR A 38 -4.84 -0.43 -9.72
N LEU A 39 -4.37 0.52 -10.53
CA LEU A 39 -4.61 0.61 -11.96
C LEU A 39 -3.37 0.24 -12.76
N THR A 40 -3.61 -0.48 -13.84
CA THR A 40 -2.61 -0.95 -14.79
C THR A 40 -2.68 -0.17 -16.10
N LYS A 41 -1.60 -0.19 -16.88
CA LYS A 41 -1.52 0.48 -18.19
C LYS A 41 -2.50 -0.13 -19.20
N ASP A 42 -2.72 -1.43 -19.15
CA ASP A 42 -3.70 -2.12 -20.01
C ASP A 42 -5.14 -1.67 -19.72
N PHE A 43 -5.51 -1.48 -18.45
CA PHE A 43 -6.80 -0.88 -18.10
C PHE A 43 -6.94 0.53 -18.65
N MET A 44 -5.92 1.38 -18.47
CA MET A 44 -5.95 2.76 -18.97
C MET A 44 -6.00 2.82 -20.50
N ALA A 45 -5.30 1.93 -21.20
CA ALA A 45 -5.39 1.80 -22.66
C ALA A 45 -6.82 1.39 -23.10
N ALA A 46 -7.44 0.44 -22.38
CA ALA A 46 -8.84 0.05 -22.65
C ALA A 46 -9.82 1.20 -22.38
N VAL A 47 -9.57 2.06 -21.38
CA VAL A 47 -10.36 3.28 -21.14
C VAL A 47 -10.21 4.25 -22.32
N GLU A 48 -8.98 4.53 -22.75
CA GLU A 48 -8.69 5.45 -23.85
C GLU A 48 -9.37 5.01 -25.16
N ASN A 49 -9.21 3.73 -25.52
CA ASN A 49 -9.75 3.16 -26.75
C ASN A 49 -11.25 2.86 -26.70
N ASP A 50 -11.88 3.01 -25.53
CA ASP A 50 -13.24 2.56 -25.28
C ASP A 50 -13.35 1.07 -25.65
N GLU A 51 -12.74 0.22 -24.84
CA GLU A 51 -12.73 -1.23 -24.99
C GLU A 51 -13.45 -1.89 -23.81
N ASP A 52 -13.83 -3.14 -24.00
CA ASP A 52 -14.27 -3.96 -22.89
C ASP A 52 -13.07 -4.47 -22.10
N TYR A 53 -13.20 -4.51 -20.79
CA TYR A 53 -12.18 -4.96 -19.87
C TYR A 53 -12.67 -6.14 -19.03
N GLU A 54 -11.82 -7.13 -18.85
CA GLU A 54 -12.10 -8.33 -18.07
C GLU A 54 -11.66 -8.17 -16.62
N LEU A 55 -12.62 -8.30 -15.69
CA LEU A 55 -12.35 -8.31 -14.25
C LEU A 55 -11.91 -9.72 -13.86
N ARG A 56 -10.60 -9.88 -13.66
CA ARG A 56 -9.93 -11.15 -13.41
C ARG A 56 -9.32 -11.20 -12.02
N PHE A 57 -9.33 -12.38 -11.41
CA PHE A 57 -8.68 -12.63 -10.12
C PHE A 57 -8.22 -14.09 -10.04
N PRO A 58 -7.24 -14.46 -9.20
CA PRO A 58 -6.97 -15.87 -8.87
C PRO A 58 -8.26 -16.64 -8.57
N ASP A 59 -8.36 -17.88 -9.06
CA ASP A 59 -9.59 -18.69 -9.00
C ASP A 59 -9.84 -19.30 -7.60
N VAL A 60 -9.73 -18.46 -6.57
CA VAL A 60 -9.79 -18.82 -5.14
C VAL A 60 -11.07 -19.59 -4.76
N ALA A 61 -12.16 -19.36 -5.48
CA ALA A 61 -13.43 -20.03 -5.23
C ALA A 61 -13.43 -21.52 -5.63
N ASN A 62 -12.51 -21.93 -6.51
CA ASN A 62 -12.44 -23.29 -7.05
C ASN A 62 -11.10 -23.98 -6.77
N TYR A 63 -10.27 -23.40 -5.89
CA TYR A 63 -9.00 -23.99 -5.49
C TYR A 63 -9.19 -25.22 -4.61
N THR A 64 -8.37 -26.25 -4.82
CA THR A 64 -8.18 -27.32 -3.83
C THR A 64 -7.51 -26.75 -2.57
N PRO A 65 -7.53 -27.48 -1.43
CA PRO A 65 -6.80 -27.06 -0.23
C PRO A 65 -5.31 -26.77 -0.48
N GLU A 66 -4.67 -27.54 -1.37
CA GLU A 66 -3.27 -27.37 -1.76
C GLU A 66 -3.06 -26.10 -2.59
N GLU A 67 -3.93 -25.84 -3.58
CA GLU A 67 -3.87 -24.61 -4.38
C GLU A 67 -4.14 -23.37 -3.52
N MET A 68 -5.07 -23.47 -2.56
CA MET A 68 -5.36 -22.40 -1.61
C MET A 68 -4.17 -22.13 -0.68
N ALA A 69 -3.46 -23.16 -0.23
CA ALA A 69 -2.24 -22.99 0.55
C ALA A 69 -1.17 -22.21 -0.25
N ILE A 70 -0.99 -22.55 -1.53
CA ILE A 70 -0.07 -21.83 -2.42
C ILE A 70 -0.50 -20.37 -2.62
N TYR A 71 -1.80 -20.12 -2.81
CA TYR A 71 -2.33 -18.76 -2.93
C TYR A 71 -2.05 -17.93 -1.67
N ASN A 72 -2.38 -18.46 -0.49
CA ASN A 72 -2.16 -17.78 0.78
C ASN A 72 -0.68 -17.49 1.03
N GLU A 73 0.21 -18.40 0.63
CA GLU A 73 1.65 -18.24 0.77
C GLU A 73 2.23 -17.25 -0.24
N LYS A 74 1.77 -17.22 -1.49
CA LYS A 74 2.51 -16.52 -2.58
C LYS A 74 1.83 -15.29 -3.14
N TRP A 75 0.51 -15.19 -3.08
CA TRP A 75 -0.21 -14.10 -3.75
C TRP A 75 0.25 -12.72 -3.26
N HIS A 76 0.53 -12.57 -1.97
CA HIS A 76 0.99 -11.30 -1.39
C HIS A 76 2.38 -10.87 -1.90
N GLU A 77 3.20 -11.81 -2.40
CA GLU A 77 4.47 -11.52 -3.06
C GLU A 77 4.29 -11.17 -4.54
N VAL A 78 3.21 -11.64 -5.16
CA VAL A 78 2.92 -11.45 -6.59
C VAL A 78 2.06 -10.21 -6.83
N GLY A 79 0.88 -10.13 -6.22
CA GLY A 79 -0.02 -8.97 -6.27
C GLY A 79 -0.57 -8.59 -7.65
N ASP A 80 -0.30 -9.38 -8.69
CA ASP A 80 -0.69 -9.10 -10.07
C ASP A 80 -1.22 -10.37 -10.74
N VAL A 81 -2.49 -10.32 -11.17
CA VAL A 81 -3.18 -11.45 -11.81
C VAL A 81 -2.52 -11.84 -13.14
N ARG A 82 -1.90 -10.90 -13.84
CA ARG A 82 -1.21 -11.12 -15.12
C ARG A 82 0.05 -11.95 -14.92
N GLU A 83 0.76 -11.72 -13.82
CA GLU A 83 1.94 -12.52 -13.47
C GLU A 83 1.56 -13.87 -12.88
N TRP A 84 0.51 -13.90 -12.04
CA TRP A 84 -0.04 -15.13 -11.48
C TRP A 84 -0.44 -16.15 -12.56
N GLU A 85 -1.11 -15.67 -13.62
CA GLU A 85 -1.46 -16.47 -14.80
C GLU A 85 -0.21 -16.97 -15.55
N LYS A 86 0.80 -16.12 -15.75
CA LYS A 86 2.08 -16.50 -16.40
C LYS A 86 2.86 -17.55 -15.60
N MET A 87 2.68 -17.60 -14.29
CA MET A 87 3.25 -18.64 -13.42
C MET A 87 2.53 -20.00 -13.55
N GLY A 88 1.45 -20.07 -14.35
CA GLY A 88 0.67 -21.29 -14.57
C GLY A 88 -0.46 -21.49 -13.55
N TYR A 89 -0.72 -20.51 -12.69
CA TYR A 89 -1.83 -20.60 -11.73
C TYR A 89 -3.16 -20.20 -12.37
N ARG A 90 -4.25 -20.83 -11.91
CA ARG A 90 -5.58 -20.58 -12.48
C ARG A 90 -6.09 -19.19 -12.12
N VAL A 91 -6.61 -18.53 -13.14
CA VAL A 91 -7.28 -17.23 -13.05
C VAL A 91 -8.70 -17.37 -13.57
N ARG A 92 -9.62 -16.64 -12.95
CA ARG A 92 -11.03 -16.59 -13.34
C ARG A 92 -11.41 -15.18 -13.77
N THR A 93 -12.08 -15.08 -14.91
CA THR A 93 -12.81 -13.87 -15.30
C THR A 93 -14.19 -13.89 -14.64
N TYR A 94 -14.48 -12.87 -13.82
CA TYR A 94 -15.74 -12.76 -13.09
C TYR A 94 -16.78 -11.99 -13.90
N ARG A 95 -16.34 -10.97 -14.62
CA ARG A 95 -17.21 -10.09 -15.40
C ARG A 95 -16.41 -9.41 -16.50
N LYS A 96 -17.07 -9.10 -17.61
CA LYS A 96 -16.59 -8.18 -18.64
C LYS A 96 -17.41 -6.90 -18.57
N ILE A 97 -16.75 -5.74 -18.58
CA ILE A 97 -17.38 -4.42 -18.43
C ILE A 97 -16.72 -3.43 -19.39
N ARG A 98 -17.46 -2.43 -19.87
CA ARG A 98 -16.85 -1.34 -20.62
C ARG A 98 -15.86 -0.57 -19.74
N ALA A 99 -14.61 -0.44 -20.17
CA ALA A 99 -13.56 0.16 -19.33
C ALA A 99 -13.93 1.60 -18.90
N ARG A 100 -14.52 2.38 -19.82
CA ARG A 100 -15.00 3.74 -19.54
C ARG A 100 -16.12 3.79 -18.50
N GLU A 101 -17.01 2.80 -18.45
CA GLU A 101 -18.05 2.74 -17.42
C GLU A 101 -17.44 2.53 -16.03
N LEU A 102 -16.47 1.63 -15.90
CA LEU A 102 -15.76 1.41 -14.64
C LEU A 102 -14.95 2.65 -14.24
N TRP A 103 -14.27 3.30 -15.19
CA TRP A 103 -13.55 4.55 -14.94
C TRP A 103 -14.48 5.67 -14.49
N ASN A 104 -15.64 5.83 -15.13
CA ASN A 104 -16.66 6.79 -14.71
C ASN A 104 -17.15 6.51 -13.30
N LEU A 105 -17.38 5.23 -12.95
CA LEU A 105 -17.75 4.85 -11.59
C LEU A 105 -16.67 5.22 -10.56
N ILE A 106 -15.39 4.95 -10.86
CA ILE A 106 -14.26 5.36 -10.00
C ILE A 106 -14.27 6.88 -9.78
N ASN A 107 -14.45 7.68 -10.84
CA ASN A 107 -14.49 9.13 -10.74
C ASN A 107 -15.68 9.65 -9.92
N VAL A 108 -16.87 9.07 -10.12
CA VAL A 108 -18.07 9.39 -9.35
C VAL A 108 -17.81 9.11 -7.87
N CYS A 109 -17.35 7.90 -7.52
CA CYS A 109 -17.02 7.56 -6.14
C CYS A 109 -15.97 8.52 -5.56
N ALA A 110 -14.86 8.76 -6.26
CA ALA A 110 -13.81 9.65 -5.78
C ALA A 110 -14.31 11.09 -5.56
N THR A 111 -15.22 11.57 -6.41
CA THR A 111 -15.81 12.91 -6.29
C THR A 111 -16.72 13.04 -5.06
N TYR A 112 -17.56 12.03 -4.80
CA TYR A 112 -18.60 12.13 -3.78
C TYR A 112 -18.20 11.54 -2.41
N ALA A 113 -17.22 10.63 -2.38
CA ALA A 113 -16.77 9.95 -1.17
C ALA A 113 -15.30 10.22 -0.82
N ALA A 114 -14.57 11.00 -1.64
CA ALA A 114 -13.12 11.16 -1.55
C ALA A 114 -12.31 9.84 -1.69
N GLU A 115 -12.96 8.77 -2.16
CA GLU A 115 -12.42 7.42 -2.33
C GLU A 115 -13.03 6.74 -3.56
N PRO A 116 -12.31 5.84 -4.26
CA PRO A 116 -11.01 5.30 -3.88
C PRO A 116 -9.84 6.22 -4.24
N GLY A 117 -8.74 6.10 -3.50
CA GLY A 117 -7.45 6.58 -3.97
C GLY A 117 -6.98 5.79 -5.20
N ILE A 118 -6.22 6.43 -6.10
CA ILE A 118 -5.72 5.77 -7.32
C ILE A 118 -4.22 5.52 -7.20
N PHE A 119 -3.79 4.32 -7.56
CA PHE A 119 -2.38 3.95 -7.59
C PHE A 119 -2.02 3.24 -8.90
N PHE A 120 -1.09 3.80 -9.68
CA PHE A 120 -0.66 3.23 -10.97
C PHE A 120 0.52 2.27 -10.78
N ILE A 121 0.25 0.96 -10.66
CA ILE A 121 1.25 -0.06 -10.30
C ILE A 121 2.34 -0.24 -11.35
N ASP A 122 1.99 -0.14 -12.61
CA ASP A 122 2.93 -0.32 -13.71
C ASP A 122 3.95 0.82 -13.74
N ASN A 123 3.51 2.06 -13.51
CA ASN A 123 4.41 3.21 -13.41
C ASN A 123 5.31 3.09 -12.18
N ALA A 124 4.75 2.69 -11.03
CA ALA A 124 5.52 2.47 -9.81
C ALA A 124 6.61 1.42 -10.00
N ASN A 125 6.28 0.30 -10.64
CA ASN A 125 7.26 -0.74 -10.94
C ASN A 125 8.27 -0.29 -12.00
N ASP A 126 7.89 0.48 -13.02
CA ASP A 126 8.84 0.95 -14.04
C ASP A 126 9.86 1.95 -13.51
N MET A 127 9.48 2.73 -12.51
CA MET A 127 10.33 3.79 -11.94
C MET A 127 11.02 3.39 -10.63
N THR A 128 10.71 2.22 -10.06
CA THR A 128 11.30 1.80 -8.79
C THR A 128 12.75 1.35 -8.95
N ASN A 129 13.61 1.77 -8.02
CA ASN A 129 14.96 1.22 -7.88
C ASN A 129 14.95 -0.21 -7.28
N ALA A 130 13.80 -0.68 -6.77
CA ALA A 130 13.67 -2.00 -6.14
C ALA A 130 14.04 -3.17 -7.06
N ARG A 131 13.86 -2.98 -8.38
CA ARG A 131 14.26 -3.95 -9.39
C ARG A 131 15.76 -4.27 -9.35
N ALA A 132 16.61 -3.33 -8.94
CA ALA A 132 18.06 -3.51 -8.89
C ALA A 132 18.52 -4.56 -7.86
N TYR A 133 17.69 -4.86 -6.86
CA TYR A 133 17.94 -5.87 -5.83
C TYR A 133 16.87 -6.98 -5.85
N GLY A 134 16.28 -7.23 -7.02
CA GLY A 134 15.39 -8.38 -7.26
C GLY A 134 14.00 -8.23 -6.65
N GLN A 135 13.57 -7.01 -6.32
CA GLN A 135 12.28 -6.74 -5.72
C GLN A 135 11.35 -5.97 -6.65
N LYS A 136 10.06 -6.00 -6.31
CA LYS A 136 9.01 -5.31 -7.05
C LYS A 136 8.01 -4.68 -6.08
N VAL A 137 7.33 -3.65 -6.56
CA VAL A 137 6.23 -3.03 -5.82
C VAL A 137 5.00 -3.92 -5.98
N VAL A 138 4.33 -4.23 -4.86
CA VAL A 138 3.07 -4.99 -4.85
C VAL A 138 1.89 -4.17 -4.36
N ALA A 139 2.15 -3.10 -3.61
CA ALA A 139 1.14 -2.21 -3.07
C ALA A 139 1.75 -0.83 -2.76
N THR A 140 0.91 0.11 -2.32
CA THR A 140 1.35 1.36 -1.70
C THR A 140 0.92 1.40 -0.24
N ASN A 141 1.58 2.22 0.58
CA ASN A 141 1.17 2.48 1.97
C ASN A 141 -0.17 3.27 2.04
N PRO A 142 -0.79 3.39 3.24
CA PRO A 142 -2.10 4.05 3.39
C PRO A 142 -2.18 5.50 2.88
N CYS A 143 -1.06 6.24 2.92
CA CYS A 143 -0.98 7.62 2.46
C CYS A 143 -0.60 7.75 0.96
N ARG A 144 -0.32 6.63 0.28
CA ARG A 144 -0.03 6.49 -1.15
C ARG A 144 1.28 7.08 -1.66
N GLU A 145 2.16 7.56 -0.79
CA GLU A 145 3.45 8.14 -1.16
C GLU A 145 4.60 7.12 -1.24
N GLN A 146 4.41 5.91 -0.67
CA GLN A 146 5.41 4.85 -0.66
C GLN A 146 4.94 3.63 -1.47
N PRO A 147 5.40 3.47 -2.72
CA PRO A 147 5.28 2.22 -3.48
C PRO A 147 6.20 1.15 -2.87
N LEU A 148 5.65 0.11 -2.25
CA LEU A 148 6.40 -0.83 -1.40
C LEU A 148 6.44 -2.26 -1.96
N ALA A 149 7.58 -2.93 -1.71
CA ALA A 149 7.70 -4.37 -1.83
C ALA A 149 7.06 -5.07 -0.61
N PRO A 150 6.82 -6.39 -0.67
CA PRO A 150 6.30 -7.13 0.48
C PRO A 150 7.14 -6.89 1.73
N PHE A 151 6.49 -6.61 2.85
CA PHE A 151 7.12 -6.32 4.15
C PHE A 151 8.05 -5.09 4.19
N SER A 152 8.12 -4.25 3.16
CA SER A 152 8.88 -2.99 3.24
C SER A 152 8.30 -2.06 4.29
N VAL A 153 9.16 -1.21 4.86
CA VAL A 153 8.82 -0.35 6.00
C VAL A 153 8.92 1.12 5.60
N CYS A 154 7.93 1.92 6.01
CA CYS A 154 7.97 3.37 5.83
C CYS A 154 8.81 3.99 6.96
N ASN A 155 10.03 4.43 6.64
CA ASN A 155 10.86 5.24 7.52
C ASN A 155 10.84 6.68 7.00
N LEU A 156 10.07 7.56 7.66
CA LEU A 156 9.70 8.87 7.12
C LEU A 156 10.27 10.02 7.95
N ALA A 157 10.70 11.07 7.26
CA ALA A 157 11.02 12.37 7.85
C ALA A 157 10.57 13.49 6.90
N ALA A 158 10.52 14.73 7.39
CA ALA A 158 10.14 15.89 6.59
C ALA A 158 11.09 17.08 6.80
N VAL A 159 11.35 17.82 5.74
CA VAL A 159 12.12 19.08 5.75
C VAL A 159 11.16 20.27 5.77
N ASN A 160 11.36 21.18 6.72
CA ASN A 160 10.63 22.45 6.71
C ASN A 160 11.23 23.42 5.68
N LEU A 161 10.72 23.37 4.44
CA LEU A 161 11.21 24.20 3.33
C LEU A 161 11.15 25.72 3.62
N ALA A 162 10.27 26.18 4.50
CA ALA A 162 10.14 27.59 4.84
C ALA A 162 11.39 28.17 5.52
N GLN A 163 12.23 27.33 6.14
CA GLN A 163 13.48 27.75 6.79
C GLN A 163 14.58 28.13 5.79
N PHE A 164 14.45 27.73 4.53
CA PHE A 164 15.47 27.96 3.49
C PHE A 164 15.10 29.11 2.55
N ALA A 165 14.00 29.83 2.82
CA ALA A 165 13.59 30.97 2.01
C ALA A 165 14.38 32.23 2.42
N ILE A 166 15.20 32.74 1.50
CA ILE A 166 15.89 34.03 1.63
C ILE A 166 14.95 35.12 1.11
N LYS A 167 14.15 35.71 2.01
CA LYS A 167 13.01 36.58 1.65
C LYS A 167 13.42 37.81 0.84
N GLU A 168 14.51 38.45 1.23
CA GLU A 168 15.01 39.68 0.61
C GLU A 168 15.46 39.44 -0.82
N GLN A 169 16.06 38.28 -1.07
CA GLN A 169 16.59 37.88 -2.37
C GLN A 169 15.58 37.12 -3.22
N LYS A 170 14.42 36.77 -2.65
CA LYS A 170 13.43 35.84 -3.26
C LYS A 170 14.10 34.55 -3.77
N ALA A 171 15.06 34.05 -3.00
CA ALA A 171 15.90 32.93 -3.35
C ALA A 171 15.79 31.81 -2.31
N ILE A 172 16.30 30.62 -2.65
CA ILE A 172 16.39 29.48 -1.74
C ILE A 172 17.85 29.32 -1.32
N ASP A 173 18.09 29.14 -0.02
CA ASP A 173 19.38 28.72 0.52
C ASP A 173 19.60 27.22 0.25
N TYR A 174 20.08 26.92 -0.97
CA TYR A 174 20.33 25.55 -1.40
C TYR A 174 21.46 24.86 -0.64
N GLU A 175 22.45 25.60 -0.13
CA GLU A 175 23.55 25.00 0.63
C GLU A 175 23.07 24.54 1.99
N ALA A 176 22.30 25.37 2.71
CA ALA A 176 21.67 24.97 3.97
C ALA A 176 20.66 23.82 3.77
N LEU A 177 19.88 23.85 2.68
CA LEU A 177 18.94 22.77 2.35
C LEU A 177 19.68 21.45 2.08
N LYS A 178 20.75 21.49 1.28
CA LYS A 178 21.58 20.31 0.96
C LYS A 178 22.17 19.69 2.21
N GLU A 179 22.69 20.51 3.12
CA GLU A 179 23.24 20.02 4.39
C GLU A 179 22.15 19.40 5.28
N THR A 180 20.98 20.03 5.35
CA THR A 180 19.84 19.51 6.12
C THR A 180 19.37 18.15 5.57
N VAL A 181 19.23 18.03 4.25
CA VAL A 181 18.86 16.77 3.59
C VAL A 181 19.91 15.69 3.85
N ARG A 182 21.19 16.01 3.74
CA ARG A 182 22.29 15.06 3.99
C ARG A 182 22.24 14.50 5.42
N VAL A 183 22.02 15.37 6.42
CA VAL A 183 21.87 14.97 7.82
C VAL A 183 20.58 14.17 8.02
N GLY A 184 19.47 14.60 7.43
CA GLY A 184 18.17 13.91 7.52
C GLY A 184 18.19 12.50 6.94
N VAL A 185 18.90 12.27 5.84
CA VAL A 185 19.11 10.92 5.29
C VAL A 185 19.92 10.05 6.25
N ARG A 186 21.03 10.57 6.80
CA ARG A 186 21.84 9.81 7.79
C ARG A 186 21.05 9.51 9.07
N MET A 187 20.24 10.45 9.54
CA MET A 187 19.38 10.26 10.70
C MET A 187 18.36 9.15 10.46
N GLN A 188 17.68 9.16 9.30
CA GLN A 188 16.75 8.10 8.94
C GLN A 188 17.46 6.75 8.80
N ASP A 189 18.65 6.69 8.21
CA ASP A 189 19.42 5.45 8.12
C ASP A 189 19.70 4.85 9.51
N ASN A 190 20.05 5.68 10.51
CA ASN A 190 20.18 5.22 11.90
C ASN A 190 18.86 4.70 12.49
N VAL A 191 17.71 5.30 12.12
CA VAL A 191 16.39 4.86 12.61
C VAL A 191 16.10 3.42 12.17
N ILE A 192 16.58 3.00 11.00
CA ILE A 192 16.43 1.61 10.53
C ILE A 192 17.06 0.64 11.52
N ASP A 193 18.28 0.91 11.99
CA ASP A 193 18.96 0.04 12.95
C ASP A 193 18.34 0.09 14.35
N ALA A 194 17.79 1.26 14.74
CA ALA A 194 17.19 1.47 16.05
C ALA A 194 15.73 0.98 16.16
N THR A 195 15.06 0.73 15.03
CA THR A 195 13.63 0.39 15.01
C THR A 195 13.38 -1.00 15.63
N PRO A 196 12.47 -1.12 16.61
CA PRO A 196 12.00 -2.43 17.05
C PRO A 196 11.03 -3.00 16.02
N TYR A 197 11.41 -4.11 15.39
CA TYR A 197 10.58 -4.80 14.41
C TYR A 197 9.77 -5.92 15.07
N PHE A 198 8.45 -5.93 14.85
CA PHE A 198 7.56 -6.94 15.41
C PHE A 198 7.45 -8.21 14.56
N LEU A 199 7.66 -8.08 13.24
CA LEU A 199 7.73 -9.21 12.31
C LEU A 199 9.17 -9.34 11.79
N GLU A 200 9.69 -10.56 11.80
CA GLU A 200 11.06 -10.83 11.32
C GLU A 200 11.19 -10.53 9.83
N GLN A 201 10.13 -10.73 9.03
CA GLN A 201 10.11 -10.37 7.62
C GLN A 201 10.33 -8.86 7.42
N ASN A 202 9.67 -8.01 8.22
CA ASN A 202 9.87 -6.56 8.16
C ASN A 202 11.32 -6.20 8.52
N ARG A 203 11.88 -6.84 9.55
CA ARG A 203 13.27 -6.59 9.97
C ARG A 203 14.26 -6.92 8.86
N LYS A 204 14.14 -8.13 8.28
CA LYS A 204 14.99 -8.58 7.18
C LYS A 204 14.88 -7.63 5.99
N GLN A 205 13.65 -7.25 5.63
CA GLN A 205 13.37 -6.37 4.51
C GLN A 205 13.98 -4.98 4.74
N ALA A 206 13.69 -4.33 5.87
CA ALA A 206 14.16 -2.99 6.17
C ALA A 206 15.68 -2.89 6.30
N LEU A 207 16.33 -3.86 6.96
CA LEU A 207 17.80 -3.90 7.07
C LEU A 207 18.49 -4.20 5.72
N GLY A 208 17.83 -4.95 4.84
CA GLY A 208 18.35 -5.28 3.52
C GLY A 208 18.21 -4.14 2.50
N GLU A 209 17.05 -3.48 2.45
CA GLU A 209 16.78 -2.42 1.48
C GLU A 209 17.26 -1.02 1.95
N ARG A 210 17.32 -0.81 3.28
CA ARG A 210 17.64 0.46 3.94
C ARG A 210 16.90 1.67 3.37
N ARG A 211 15.63 1.49 3.03
CA ARG A 211 14.81 2.53 2.39
C ARG A 211 14.43 3.61 3.40
N VAL A 212 14.44 4.86 2.91
CA VAL A 212 14.03 6.06 3.66
C VAL A 212 13.10 6.92 2.80
N GLY A 213 12.27 7.72 3.43
CA GLY A 213 11.33 8.64 2.78
C GLY A 213 11.43 10.04 3.39
N LEU A 214 12.27 10.89 2.79
CA LEU A 214 12.40 12.30 3.17
C LEU A 214 11.48 13.15 2.29
N GLY A 215 10.46 13.75 2.91
CA GLY A 215 9.54 14.72 2.29
C GLY A 215 9.87 16.18 2.60
#